data_AF-A0A1G4RR47-F1
#
_entry.id   AF-A0A1G4RR47-F1
#
_cell.length_a   1.000
_cell.length_b   1.000
_cell.length_c   1.000
_cell.angle_alpha   90.00
_cell.angle_beta   90.00
_cell.angle_gamma   90.00
#
_symmetry.space_group_name_H-M   'P 1'
#
loop_
_entity.id
_entity.type
_entity.pdbx_description
1 polymer ?
#
loop_
_entity_poly.entity_id
_entity_poly.type
_entity_poly.pdbx_seq_one_letter_code
_entity_poly.pdbx_strand_id
1 'polypeptide(L)'
;MILFLLLIAFIAYLIINNKIKEQRKALIGEILYFLNLGNIDSLLKIYDDQVTVKSKKTLENYDNIKYLKEHENLGEVKRIVLMRQDIKRAIVGFLKENEFMQRPQYKYVANWLNGYLPLAEGFRVRIIYITSAGNNRGERLISFFAKDVKEFEQHPEYLMTKGEYNKMLKQQAKEELEEKKHDYYDKVNSIIDLVNDSKDGLIVKSKEKKLNELIQQLFDRTINSIQKVKQIDSDEWDILDNFISGIDSQVNKIIDDDKLISSYYASSDFAKIKETCNSLNVSRKEFNDYIEEKAQSISKLFGTRIVRNETQNADVYNYIRAYKKSITPFTAEVSAAVFGSAENNPIDYIIKYFYPNKSQYKEQIQKLKVLIEELETLKEAKVIIDNYKKDYEQYIQNVPDYVLENDEDGFYQRLGLAIIDEAVLNVEYRFTYTSGGGMAQRSFTVPMNEENIIELINRLESKLTQQALSKEQRALMTSKLRAQIKERDNYTCCQCGNSTSKEPNLLLEVDHIIPIAKGGLTLEENLQTLCWKCNRSKGAKLIV
;
A
#
# COMPACT_ATOMS: atom_id res chain seq x y z
N MET A 1 40.89 -72.53 71.64
CA MET A 1 39.98 -71.51 72.21
C MET A 1 40.23 -70.11 71.61
N ILE A 2 41.45 -69.59 71.62
CA ILE A 2 41.78 -68.25 71.05
C ILE A 2 41.48 -68.17 69.53
N LEU A 3 41.87 -69.17 68.75
CA LEU A 3 41.59 -69.21 67.30
C LEU A 3 40.08 -69.20 66.98
N PHE A 4 39.28 -69.84 67.84
CA PHE A 4 37.82 -69.92 67.70
C PHE A 4 37.15 -68.57 68.03
N LEU A 5 37.65 -67.87 69.06
CA LEU A 5 37.21 -66.51 69.40
C LEU A 5 37.58 -65.50 68.31
N LEU A 6 38.77 -65.62 67.71
CA LEU A 6 39.19 -64.79 66.56
C LEU A 6 38.32 -65.05 65.32
N LEU A 7 37.97 -66.31 65.06
CA LEU A 7 37.06 -66.67 63.96
C LEU A 7 35.65 -66.08 64.17
N ILE A 8 35.12 -66.16 65.40
CA ILE A 8 33.83 -65.55 65.75
C ILE A 8 33.88 -64.03 65.61
N ALA A 9 34.96 -63.39 66.08
CA ALA A 9 35.14 -61.94 65.94
C ALA A 9 35.24 -61.52 64.46
N PHE A 10 35.92 -62.31 63.63
CA PHE A 10 36.02 -62.07 62.19
C PHE A 10 34.67 -62.26 61.47
N ILE A 11 33.92 -63.31 61.80
CA ILE A 11 32.57 -63.54 61.27
C ILE A 11 31.62 -62.41 61.71
N ALA A 12 31.66 -62.01 62.98
CA ALA A 12 30.88 -60.88 63.49
C ALA A 12 31.26 -59.57 62.79
N TYR A 13 32.56 -59.32 62.57
CA TYR A 13 33.04 -58.20 61.78
C TYR A 13 32.49 -58.21 60.35
N LEU A 14 32.52 -59.35 59.66
CA LEU A 14 31.96 -59.50 58.31
C LEU A 14 30.44 -59.24 58.29
N ILE A 15 29.69 -59.77 59.26
CA ILE A 15 28.24 -59.57 59.38
C ILE A 15 27.92 -58.09 59.63
N ILE A 16 28.64 -57.44 60.55
CA ILE A 16 28.48 -56.02 60.87
C ILE A 16 28.81 -55.17 59.64
N ASN A 17 29.90 -55.46 58.94
CA ASN A 17 30.31 -54.72 57.75
C ASN A 17 29.30 -54.90 56.60
N ASN A 18 28.76 -56.11 56.43
CA ASN A 18 27.70 -56.37 55.46
C ASN A 18 26.41 -55.61 55.80
N LYS A 19 26.01 -55.61 57.08
CA LYS A 19 24.85 -54.86 57.58
C LYS A 19 25.02 -53.35 57.39
N ILE A 20 26.22 -52.81 57.64
CA ILE A 20 26.55 -51.40 57.38
C ILE A 20 26.47 -51.07 55.89
N LYS A 21 26.95 -51.97 55.02
CA LYS A 21 26.90 -51.79 53.56
C LYS A 21 25.45 -51.75 53.05
N GLU A 22 24.60 -52.66 53.52
CA GLU A 22 23.17 -52.67 53.20
C GLU A 22 22.45 -51.41 53.72
N GLN A 23 22.74 -50.98 54.96
CA GLN A 23 22.20 -49.74 55.52
C GLN A 23 22.59 -48.51 54.70
N ARG A 24 23.84 -48.43 54.23
CA ARG A 24 24.31 -47.35 53.34
C ARG A 24 23.58 -47.38 52.02
N LYS A 25 23.45 -48.55 51.38
CA LYS A 25 22.80 -48.70 50.09
C LYS A 25 21.32 -48.32 50.15
N ALA A 26 20.61 -48.75 51.19
CA ALA A 26 19.21 -48.39 51.42
C ALA A 26 19.06 -46.88 51.63
N LEU A 27 19.88 -46.29 52.51
CA LEU A 27 19.83 -44.86 52.81
C LEU A 27 20.21 -43.99 51.59
N ILE A 28 21.18 -44.41 50.78
CA ILE A 28 21.50 -43.75 49.50
C ILE A 28 20.29 -43.79 48.58
N GLY A 29 19.63 -44.95 48.43
CA GLY A 29 18.44 -45.09 47.58
C GLY A 29 17.28 -44.18 48.02
N GLU A 30 16.98 -44.13 49.32
CA GLU A 30 15.96 -43.25 49.89
C GLU A 30 16.26 -41.77 49.64
N ILE A 31 17.51 -41.34 49.90
CA ILE A 31 17.90 -39.94 49.73
C ILE A 31 17.93 -39.55 48.24
N LEU A 32 18.41 -40.43 47.35
CA LEU A 32 18.37 -40.15 45.91
C LEU A 32 16.93 -40.09 45.38
N TYR A 33 16.02 -40.92 45.91
CA TYR A 33 14.59 -40.83 45.58
C TYR A 33 14.01 -39.50 46.07
N PHE A 34 14.28 -39.11 47.32
CA PHE A 34 13.84 -37.85 47.91
C PHE A 34 14.31 -36.62 47.10
N LEU A 35 15.56 -36.64 46.62
CA LEU A 35 16.14 -35.56 45.81
C LEU A 35 15.76 -35.64 44.33
N ASN A 36 15.04 -36.69 43.89
CA ASN A 36 14.78 -36.99 42.49
C ASN A 36 16.07 -37.15 41.64
N LEU A 37 17.09 -37.79 42.21
CA LEU A 37 18.42 -38.01 41.64
C LEU A 37 18.78 -39.51 41.50
N GLY A 38 17.81 -40.37 41.20
CA GLY A 38 18.01 -41.82 41.15
C GLY A 38 19.14 -42.31 40.23
N ASN A 39 19.50 -41.52 39.20
CA ASN A 39 20.58 -41.81 38.26
C ASN A 39 21.71 -40.76 38.31
N ILE A 40 22.07 -40.26 39.50
CA ILE A 40 23.06 -39.19 39.68
C ILE A 40 24.38 -39.44 38.94
N ASP A 41 24.87 -40.68 38.89
CA ASP A 41 26.10 -41.08 38.21
C ASP A 41 26.06 -40.89 36.68
N SER A 42 24.89 -41.06 36.06
CA SER A 42 24.74 -40.85 34.61
C SER A 42 24.53 -39.38 34.25
N LEU A 43 24.00 -38.59 35.20
CA LEU A 43 23.76 -37.15 35.06
C LEU A 43 25.03 -36.32 35.30
N LEU A 44 25.91 -36.77 36.19
CA LEU A 44 27.14 -36.09 36.59
C LEU A 44 28.39 -36.82 36.09
N LYS A 45 28.57 -36.82 34.78
CA LYS A 45 29.74 -37.42 34.13
C LYS A 45 31.01 -36.62 34.41
N ILE A 46 32.13 -37.33 34.47
CA ILE A 46 33.47 -36.73 34.60
C ILE A 46 33.76 -35.81 33.40
N TYR A 47 33.40 -36.27 32.21
CA TYR A 47 33.47 -35.51 30.96
C TYR A 47 32.16 -35.69 30.19
N ASP A 48 31.65 -34.59 29.65
CA ASP A 48 30.45 -34.57 28.81
C ASP A 48 30.81 -34.80 27.34
N ASP A 49 31.99 -34.36 26.93
CA ASP A 49 32.49 -34.53 25.57
C ASP A 49 34.03 -34.65 25.54
N GLN A 50 34.57 -35.14 24.43
CA GLN A 50 36.00 -35.33 24.21
C GLN A 50 36.44 -34.92 22.80
N VAL A 51 37.40 -34.01 22.72
CA VAL A 51 37.99 -33.52 21.45
C VAL A 51 39.44 -33.96 21.34
N THR A 52 39.84 -34.48 20.18
CA THR A 52 41.24 -34.82 19.90
C THR A 52 41.86 -33.78 18.96
N VAL A 53 42.93 -33.13 19.40
CA VAL A 53 43.64 -32.09 18.63
C VAL A 53 44.94 -32.62 18.02
N LYS A 54 45.36 -32.01 16.91
CA LYS A 54 46.51 -32.47 16.12
C LYS A 54 47.88 -31.93 16.57
N SER A 55 47.92 -30.95 17.47
CA SER A 55 49.17 -30.37 17.96
C SER A 55 49.08 -29.96 19.44
N LYS A 56 50.23 -30.00 20.13
CA LYS A 56 50.34 -29.52 21.52
C LYS A 56 49.98 -28.03 21.64
N LYS A 57 50.39 -27.21 20.68
CA LYS A 57 50.02 -25.79 20.63
C LYS A 57 48.50 -25.59 20.51
N THR A 58 47.82 -26.44 19.75
CA THR A 58 46.35 -26.40 19.65
C THR A 58 45.71 -26.75 20.98
N LEU A 59 46.22 -27.75 21.71
CA LEU A 59 45.74 -28.13 23.04
C LEU A 59 45.82 -26.94 24.04
N GLU A 60 46.96 -26.24 24.04
CA GLU A 60 47.23 -25.11 24.93
C GLU A 60 46.36 -23.88 24.62
N ASN A 61 45.90 -23.73 23.38
CA ASN A 61 45.05 -22.61 22.95
C ASN A 61 43.59 -23.00 22.73
N TYR A 62 43.19 -24.24 23.02
CA TYR A 62 41.80 -24.67 22.86
C TYR A 62 40.95 -24.12 24.01
N ASP A 63 39.92 -23.34 23.68
CA ASP A 63 39.05 -22.66 24.63
C ASP A 63 37.55 -22.91 24.33
N ASN A 64 36.70 -22.30 25.16
CA ASN A 64 35.24 -22.44 25.08
C ASN A 64 34.67 -21.91 23.75
N ILE A 65 35.23 -20.81 23.21
CA ILE A 65 34.80 -20.22 21.93
C ILE A 65 35.11 -21.18 20.79
N LYS A 66 36.33 -21.73 20.76
CA LYS A 66 36.77 -22.65 19.73
C LYS A 66 35.94 -23.92 19.71
N TYR A 67 35.64 -24.48 20.87
CA TYR A 67 34.75 -25.63 21.00
C TYR A 67 33.36 -25.35 20.39
N LEU A 68 32.72 -24.25 20.79
CA LEU A 68 31.38 -23.90 20.31
C LEU A 68 31.35 -23.59 18.81
N LYS A 69 32.41 -22.99 18.25
CA LYS A 69 32.55 -22.77 16.80
C LYS A 69 32.70 -24.06 16.01
N GLU A 70 33.33 -25.09 16.57
CA GLU A 70 33.55 -26.36 15.89
C GLU A 70 32.34 -27.30 15.99
N HIS A 71 31.46 -27.14 16.99
CA HIS A 71 30.41 -28.13 17.31
C HIS A 71 28.98 -27.55 17.32
N GLU A 72 28.82 -26.23 17.25
CA GLU A 72 27.52 -25.53 17.14
C GLU A 72 26.47 -25.98 18.19
N ASN A 73 26.92 -26.34 19.40
CA ASN A 73 26.10 -27.03 20.40
C ASN A 73 25.79 -26.21 21.67
N LEU A 74 25.75 -24.88 21.58
CA LEU A 74 25.45 -23.99 22.73
C LEU A 74 24.14 -24.37 23.44
N GLY A 75 23.11 -24.80 22.69
CA GLY A 75 21.84 -25.25 23.27
C GLY A 75 21.97 -26.47 24.17
N GLU A 76 22.81 -27.45 23.80
CA GLU A 76 23.06 -28.63 24.62
C GLU A 76 23.92 -28.31 25.83
N VAL A 77 24.97 -27.50 25.65
CA VAL A 77 25.81 -26.99 26.74
C VAL A 77 24.94 -26.27 27.77
N LYS A 78 24.06 -25.35 27.33
CA LYS A 78 23.12 -24.63 28.20
C LYS A 78 22.24 -25.59 28.99
N ARG A 79 21.63 -26.57 28.31
CA ARG A 79 20.75 -27.56 28.94
C ARG A 79 21.45 -28.31 30.07
N ILE A 80 22.68 -28.80 29.84
CA ILE A 80 23.44 -29.57 30.83
C ILE A 80 23.92 -28.67 31.98
N VAL A 81 24.41 -27.46 31.68
CA VAL A 81 24.85 -26.50 32.70
C VAL A 81 23.73 -26.14 33.66
N LEU A 82 22.53 -25.81 33.14
CA LEU A 82 21.37 -25.48 33.97
C LEU A 82 20.90 -26.68 34.79
N MET A 83 20.80 -27.86 34.18
CA MET A 83 20.48 -29.10 34.89
C MET A 83 21.45 -29.36 36.06
N ARG A 84 22.76 -29.22 35.84
CA ARG A 84 23.77 -29.43 36.88
C ARG A 84 23.73 -28.37 37.98
N GLN A 85 23.39 -27.12 37.65
CA GLN A 85 23.13 -26.09 38.67
C GLN A 85 21.93 -26.46 39.56
N ASP A 86 20.87 -27.02 39.00
CA ASP A 86 19.70 -27.47 39.76
C ASP A 86 20.07 -28.61 40.71
N ILE A 87 20.81 -29.60 40.21
CA ILE A 87 21.33 -30.72 41.01
C ILE A 87 22.23 -30.19 42.14
N LYS A 88 23.16 -29.28 41.83
CA LYS A 88 24.03 -28.65 42.84
C LYS A 88 23.21 -27.94 43.91
N ARG A 89 22.18 -27.17 43.52
CA ARG A 89 21.28 -26.49 44.46
C ARG A 89 20.53 -27.48 45.35
N ALA A 90 20.02 -28.58 44.77
CA ALA A 90 19.33 -29.63 45.51
C ALA A 90 20.25 -30.30 46.55
N ILE A 91 21.47 -30.71 46.16
CA ILE A 91 22.44 -31.34 47.07
C ILE A 91 22.88 -30.36 48.16
N VAL A 92 23.25 -29.13 47.81
CA VAL A 92 23.65 -28.11 48.79
C VAL A 92 22.50 -27.78 49.75
N GLY A 93 21.27 -27.66 49.25
CA GLY A 93 20.08 -27.45 50.06
C GLY A 93 19.86 -28.60 51.05
N PHE A 94 19.94 -29.84 50.57
CA PHE A 94 19.80 -31.03 51.39
C PHE A 94 20.88 -31.13 52.47
N LEU A 95 22.15 -30.84 52.14
CA LEU A 95 23.25 -30.95 53.10
C LEU A 95 23.22 -29.90 54.22
N LYS A 96 22.43 -28.82 54.09
CA LYS A 96 22.26 -27.81 55.15
C LYS A 96 21.41 -28.32 56.31
N GLU A 97 20.23 -28.86 56.02
CA GLU A 97 19.28 -29.39 57.01
C GLU A 97 18.31 -30.38 56.33
N ASN A 98 18.08 -31.55 56.93
CA ASN A 98 17.12 -32.53 56.43
C ASN A 98 16.69 -33.55 57.50
N GLU A 99 15.59 -34.26 57.24
CA GLU A 99 15.00 -35.26 58.13
C GLU A 99 15.86 -36.53 58.34
N PHE A 100 16.87 -36.77 57.50
CA PHE A 100 17.72 -37.96 57.56
C PHE A 100 18.93 -37.79 58.48
N MET A 101 19.17 -36.58 59.03
CA MET A 101 20.37 -36.28 59.82
C MET A 101 20.59 -37.19 61.03
N GLN A 102 19.51 -37.70 61.64
CA GLN A 102 19.57 -38.60 62.80
C GLN A 102 19.69 -40.09 62.41
N ARG A 103 19.64 -40.42 61.11
CA ARG A 103 19.71 -41.81 60.64
C ARG A 103 21.13 -42.38 60.77
N PRO A 104 21.28 -43.66 61.14
CA PRO A 104 22.58 -44.33 61.09
C PRO A 104 23.20 -44.23 59.69
N GLN A 105 24.52 -44.03 59.63
CA GLN A 105 25.30 -43.86 58.38
C GLN A 105 25.03 -42.57 57.59
N TYR A 106 24.18 -41.63 58.06
CA TYR A 106 23.94 -40.35 57.37
C TYR A 106 25.22 -39.59 57.03
N LYS A 107 26.18 -39.47 57.98
CA LYS A 107 27.46 -38.78 57.75
C LYS A 107 28.25 -39.36 56.57
N TYR A 108 28.19 -40.67 56.37
CA TYR A 108 28.82 -41.32 55.22
C TYR A 108 28.14 -40.91 53.91
N VAL A 109 26.80 -40.95 53.88
CA VAL A 109 26.01 -40.61 52.69
C VAL A 109 26.11 -39.12 52.36
N ALA A 110 26.13 -38.24 53.37
CA ALA A 110 26.36 -36.81 53.21
C ALA A 110 27.75 -36.53 52.59
N ASN A 111 28.80 -37.20 53.07
CA ASN A 111 30.14 -37.09 52.46
C ASN A 111 30.18 -37.64 51.03
N TRP A 112 29.46 -38.73 50.76
CA TRP A 112 29.33 -39.30 49.42
C TRP A 112 28.62 -38.35 48.44
N LEU A 113 27.49 -37.74 48.85
CA LEU A 113 26.80 -36.70 48.09
C LEU A 113 27.67 -35.47 47.85
N ASN A 114 28.44 -35.05 48.86
CA ASN A 114 29.37 -33.94 48.74
C ASN A 114 30.44 -34.18 47.66
N GLY A 115 30.80 -35.45 47.41
CA GLY A 115 31.71 -35.84 46.33
C GLY A 115 31.21 -35.52 44.92
N TYR A 116 29.90 -35.34 44.72
CA TYR A 116 29.31 -34.95 43.44
C TYR A 116 29.28 -33.44 43.19
N LEU A 117 29.45 -32.60 44.23
CA LEU A 117 29.38 -31.15 44.07
C LEU A 117 30.37 -30.60 43.02
N PRO A 118 31.63 -31.06 42.93
CA PRO A 118 32.51 -30.65 41.86
C PRO A 118 31.95 -31.03 40.49
N LEU A 119 31.45 -32.26 40.32
CA LEU A 119 30.92 -32.76 39.04
C LEU A 119 29.63 -32.04 38.60
N ALA A 120 28.89 -31.47 39.54
CA ALA A 120 27.71 -30.64 39.29
C ALA A 120 28.06 -29.20 38.86
N GLU A 121 29.33 -28.91 38.56
CA GLU A 121 29.77 -27.62 38.03
C GLU A 121 30.10 -27.70 36.54
N GLY A 122 29.25 -27.03 35.76
CA GLY A 122 29.47 -26.74 34.35
C GLY A 122 29.36 -27.95 33.41
N PHE A 123 29.53 -27.70 32.12
CA PHE A 123 29.69 -28.72 31.07
C PHE A 123 31.18 -28.89 30.78
N ARG A 124 31.68 -30.12 30.75
CA ARG A 124 33.10 -30.45 30.84
C ARG A 124 33.58 -31.14 29.58
N VAL A 125 34.56 -30.55 28.89
CA VAL A 125 35.11 -31.11 27.66
C VAL A 125 36.56 -31.47 27.86
N ARG A 126 36.87 -32.74 27.57
CA ARG A 126 38.23 -33.27 27.62
C ARG A 126 38.93 -33.03 26.29
N ILE A 127 40.02 -32.28 26.29
CA ILE A 127 40.84 -32.06 25.09
C ILE A 127 42.10 -32.92 25.18
N ILE A 128 42.35 -33.74 24.17
CA ILE A 128 43.46 -34.69 24.14
C ILE A 128 44.36 -34.41 22.94
N TYR A 129 45.67 -34.40 23.16
CA TYR A 129 46.69 -34.43 22.13
C TYR A 129 47.47 -35.75 22.22
N ILE A 130 47.60 -36.44 21.09
CA ILE A 130 48.43 -37.64 20.95
C ILE A 130 49.45 -37.37 19.85
N THR A 131 50.75 -37.52 20.16
CA THR A 131 51.79 -37.43 19.13
C THR A 131 51.62 -38.52 18.07
N SER A 132 52.08 -38.27 16.84
CA SER A 132 52.08 -39.25 15.74
C SER A 132 52.78 -40.58 16.09
N ALA A 133 53.78 -40.55 16.98
CA ALA A 133 54.47 -41.73 17.49
C ALA A 133 53.75 -42.42 18.67
N GLY A 134 52.59 -41.93 19.13
CA GLY A 134 51.80 -42.48 20.25
C GLY A 134 52.37 -42.27 21.66
N ASN A 135 53.59 -41.76 21.78
CA ASN A 135 54.39 -41.82 23.02
C ASN A 135 54.18 -40.65 23.98
N ASN A 136 53.76 -39.46 23.51
CA ASN A 136 53.47 -38.31 24.37
C ASN A 136 51.98 -37.95 24.30
N ARG A 137 51.34 -37.89 25.47
CA ARG A 137 49.94 -37.53 25.65
C ARG A 137 49.84 -36.22 26.42
N GLY A 138 49.18 -35.23 25.83
CA GLY A 138 48.76 -34.01 26.54
C GLY A 138 47.26 -34.04 26.76
N GLU A 139 46.80 -33.61 27.92
CA GLU A 139 45.39 -33.49 28.24
C GLU A 139 45.11 -32.11 28.85
N ARG A 140 43.95 -31.54 28.52
CA ARG A 140 43.42 -30.34 29.14
C ARG A 140 41.91 -30.46 29.30
N LEU A 141 41.38 -29.97 30.41
CA LEU A 141 39.95 -29.81 30.64
C LEU A 141 39.55 -28.37 30.38
N ILE A 142 38.48 -28.17 29.59
CA ILE A 142 37.76 -26.90 29.53
C ILE A 142 36.36 -27.09 30.14
N SER A 143 35.78 -26.01 30.65
CA SER A 143 34.48 -26.08 31.32
C SER A 143 33.63 -24.85 31.00
N PHE A 144 32.35 -25.07 30.74
CA PHE A 144 31.35 -24.03 30.56
C PHE A 144 30.55 -23.90 31.84
N PHE A 145 30.69 -22.77 32.51
CA PHE A 145 29.86 -22.38 33.64
C PHE A 145 28.65 -21.59 33.16
N ALA A 146 27.65 -21.39 34.03
CA ALA A 146 26.44 -20.65 33.66
C ALA A 146 26.71 -19.20 33.26
N LYS A 147 27.77 -18.58 33.80
CA LYS A 147 28.20 -17.25 33.37
C LYS A 147 28.65 -17.24 31.91
N ASP A 148 29.37 -18.28 31.48
CA ASP A 148 29.91 -18.37 30.11
C ASP A 148 28.75 -18.60 29.13
N VAL A 149 27.78 -19.45 29.49
CA VAL A 149 26.56 -19.64 28.69
C VAL A 149 25.80 -18.33 28.53
N LYS A 150 25.58 -17.58 29.62
CA LYS A 150 24.88 -16.30 29.58
C LYS A 150 25.62 -15.28 28.71
N GLU A 151 26.95 -15.24 28.80
CA GLU A 151 27.79 -14.37 27.98
C GLU A 151 27.64 -14.67 26.49
N PHE A 152 27.68 -15.95 26.09
CA PHE A 152 27.48 -16.34 24.68
C PHE A 152 26.05 -16.11 24.16
N GLU A 153 25.03 -16.13 25.04
CA GLU A 153 23.66 -15.77 24.66
C GLU A 153 23.49 -14.26 24.46
N GLN A 154 24.20 -13.45 25.26
CA GLN A 154 24.17 -11.98 25.15
C GLN A 154 25.05 -11.46 24.01
N HIS A 155 26.12 -12.20 23.69
CA HIS A 155 27.12 -11.86 22.68
C HIS A 155 27.26 -12.97 21.62
N PRO A 156 26.21 -13.26 20.84
CA PRO A 156 26.26 -14.29 19.81
C PRO A 156 27.33 -14.00 18.73
N GLU A 157 27.76 -12.75 18.57
CA GLU A 157 28.84 -12.33 17.68
C GLU A 157 30.19 -13.01 17.95
N TYR A 158 30.45 -13.46 19.20
CA TYR A 158 31.68 -14.18 19.54
C TYR A 158 31.80 -15.52 18.82
N LEU A 159 30.66 -16.13 18.50
CA LEU A 159 30.58 -17.42 17.83
C LEU A 159 30.52 -17.30 16.30
N MET A 160 30.33 -16.08 15.78
CA MET A 160 30.23 -15.84 14.34
C MET A 160 31.61 -15.71 13.68
N THR A 161 31.66 -16.03 12.40
CA THR A 161 32.74 -15.61 11.50
C THR A 161 32.59 -14.13 11.14
N LYS A 162 33.67 -13.49 10.67
CA LYS A 162 33.61 -12.10 10.16
C LYS A 162 32.57 -11.92 9.05
N GLY A 163 32.35 -12.95 8.22
CA GLY A 163 31.35 -12.93 7.16
C GLY A 163 29.92 -12.94 7.71
N GLU A 164 29.64 -13.83 8.68
CA GLU A 164 28.32 -13.94 9.32
C GLU A 164 27.98 -12.70 10.15
N TYR A 165 28.93 -12.18 10.92
CA TYR A 165 28.76 -10.94 11.69
C TYR A 165 28.41 -9.75 10.77
N ASN A 166 29.14 -9.57 9.68
CA ASN A 166 28.83 -8.52 8.70
C ASN A 166 27.47 -8.72 8.03
N LYS A 167 27.03 -9.97 7.83
CA LYS A 167 25.70 -10.27 7.29
C LYS A 167 24.61 -9.93 8.30
N MET A 168 24.81 -10.25 9.58
CA MET A 168 23.90 -9.89 10.66
C MET A 168 23.73 -8.37 10.76
N LEU A 169 24.84 -7.61 10.78
CA LEU A 169 24.79 -6.14 10.81
C LEU A 169 24.03 -5.56 9.60
N LYS A 170 24.25 -6.11 8.40
CA LYS A 170 23.52 -5.68 7.20
C LYS A 170 22.03 -6.00 7.27
N GLN A 171 21.66 -7.15 7.86
CA GLN A 171 20.27 -7.54 8.04
C GLN A 171 19.60 -6.62 9.08
N GLN A 172 20.25 -6.38 10.21
CA GLN A 172 19.76 -5.47 11.24
C GLN A 172 19.58 -4.05 10.69
N ALA A 173 20.58 -3.49 10.01
CA ALA A 173 20.46 -2.17 9.39
C ALA A 173 19.34 -2.09 8.34
N LYS A 174 19.04 -3.21 7.66
CA LYS A 174 17.90 -3.29 6.73
C LYS A 174 16.56 -3.30 7.48
N GLU A 175 16.46 -4.04 8.58
CA GLU A 175 15.26 -4.09 9.41
C GLU A 175 14.96 -2.72 10.02
N GLU A 176 15.97 -2.07 10.62
CA GLU A 176 15.86 -0.72 11.18
C GLU A 176 15.48 0.32 10.12
N LEU A 177 16.00 0.18 8.89
CA LEU A 177 15.62 1.05 7.77
C LEU A 177 14.16 0.85 7.36
N GLU A 178 13.67 -0.38 7.32
CA GLU A 178 12.27 -0.67 6.98
C GLU A 178 11.30 -0.23 8.10
N GLU A 179 11.70 -0.36 9.36
CA GLU A 179 10.95 0.19 10.51
C GLU A 179 10.84 1.71 10.41
N LYS A 180 11.96 2.40 10.15
CA LYS A 180 11.95 3.86 9.93
C LYS A 180 11.06 4.26 8.75
N LYS A 181 11.04 3.49 7.65
CA LYS A 181 10.09 3.75 6.54
C LYS A 181 8.64 3.63 7.00
N HIS A 182 8.33 2.65 7.83
CA HIS A 182 6.99 2.43 8.37
C HIS A 182 6.49 3.64 9.17
N ASP A 183 7.34 4.20 10.05
CA ASP A 183 7.02 5.40 10.81
C ASP A 183 6.61 6.59 9.92
N TYR A 184 7.27 6.76 8.77
CA TYR A 184 6.93 7.81 7.81
C TYR A 184 5.61 7.53 7.09
N TYR A 185 5.31 6.27 6.77
CA TYR A 185 4.00 5.90 6.23
C TYR A 185 2.88 6.17 7.25
N ASP A 186 3.11 5.92 8.53
CA ASP A 186 2.14 6.21 9.59
C ASP A 186 1.88 7.71 9.75
N LYS A 187 2.92 8.56 9.64
CA LYS A 187 2.75 10.01 9.59
C LYS A 187 1.88 10.44 8.41
N VAL A 188 2.14 9.91 7.22
CA VAL A 188 1.35 10.20 6.01
C VAL A 188 -0.11 9.75 6.18
N ASN A 189 -0.33 8.55 6.71
CA ASN A 189 -1.66 8.01 6.96
C ASN A 189 -2.46 8.83 7.97
N SER A 190 -1.80 9.32 9.03
CA SER A 190 -2.44 10.17 10.03
C SER A 190 -3.03 11.45 9.43
N ILE A 191 -2.33 12.07 8.47
CA ILE A 191 -2.82 13.25 7.75
C ILE A 191 -4.01 12.88 6.85
N ILE A 192 -3.94 11.75 6.16
CA ILE A 192 -5.02 11.28 5.27
C ILE A 192 -6.30 10.99 6.07
N ASP A 193 -6.17 10.31 7.21
CA ASP A 193 -7.29 10.01 8.09
C ASP A 193 -7.94 11.30 8.60
N LEU A 194 -7.13 12.25 9.09
CA LEU A 194 -7.61 13.55 9.55
C LEU A 194 -8.42 14.27 8.48
N VAL A 195 -7.94 14.30 7.23
CA VAL A 195 -8.66 14.93 6.12
C VAL A 195 -9.94 14.17 5.80
N ASN A 196 -9.90 12.84 5.72
CA ASN A 196 -11.09 12.03 5.42
C ASN A 196 -12.18 12.24 6.48
N ASP A 197 -11.83 12.27 7.76
CA ASP A 197 -12.77 12.44 8.87
C ASP A 197 -13.33 13.87 8.94
N SER A 198 -12.51 14.87 8.58
CA SER A 198 -12.92 16.28 8.62
C SER A 198 -13.73 16.71 7.40
N LYS A 199 -13.60 16.01 6.26
CA LYS A 199 -14.13 16.41 4.95
C LYS A 199 -15.64 16.66 4.95
N ASP A 200 -16.40 15.75 5.56
CA ASP A 200 -17.87 15.84 5.60
C ASP A 200 -18.38 16.93 6.56
N GLY A 201 -17.52 17.40 7.47
CA GLY A 201 -17.84 18.44 8.47
C GLY A 201 -17.49 19.87 8.05
N LEU A 202 -16.78 20.06 6.93
CA LEU A 202 -16.38 21.39 6.47
C LEU A 202 -17.57 22.23 6.04
N ILE A 203 -17.66 23.45 6.57
CA ILE A 203 -18.69 24.41 6.16
C ILE A 203 -18.34 25.04 4.82
N VAL A 204 -17.06 25.36 4.60
CA VAL A 204 -16.60 26.01 3.38
C VAL A 204 -16.21 24.96 2.34
N LYS A 205 -17.12 24.68 1.39
CA LYS A 205 -16.90 23.64 0.36
C LYS A 205 -15.66 23.88 -0.50
N SER A 206 -15.26 25.14 -0.73
CA SER A 206 -14.05 25.46 -1.51
C SER A 206 -12.75 24.98 -0.85
N LYS A 207 -12.73 24.85 0.49
CA LYS A 207 -11.59 24.30 1.24
C LYS A 207 -11.37 22.82 0.95
N GLU A 208 -12.42 22.08 0.58
CA GLU A 208 -12.31 20.68 0.16
C GLU A 208 -11.34 20.53 -1.01
N LYS A 209 -11.41 21.43 -2.01
CA LYS A 209 -10.50 21.41 -3.16
C LYS A 209 -9.04 21.60 -2.74
N LYS A 210 -8.78 22.58 -1.86
CA LYS A 210 -7.42 22.84 -1.32
C LYS A 210 -6.88 21.63 -0.56
N LEU A 211 -7.71 20.97 0.27
CA LEU A 211 -7.31 19.74 0.96
C LEU A 211 -7.00 18.60 -0.02
N ASN A 212 -7.83 18.40 -1.05
CA ASN A 212 -7.57 17.41 -2.09
C ASN A 212 -6.22 17.68 -2.81
N GLU A 213 -5.89 18.95 -3.09
CA GLU A 213 -4.61 19.34 -3.71
C GLU A 213 -3.41 19.08 -2.80
N LEU A 214 -3.52 19.40 -1.50
CA LEU A 214 -2.46 19.12 -0.51
C LEU A 214 -2.20 17.62 -0.35
N ILE A 215 -3.26 16.81 -0.29
CA ILE A 215 -3.13 15.35 -0.21
C ILE A 215 -2.51 14.77 -1.48
N GLN A 216 -2.85 15.30 -2.66
CA GLN A 216 -2.19 14.88 -3.91
C GLN A 216 -0.68 15.20 -3.88
N GLN A 217 -0.30 16.40 -3.44
CA GLN A 217 1.11 16.77 -3.30
C GLN A 217 1.85 15.90 -2.28
N LEU A 218 1.17 15.53 -1.18
CA LEU A 218 1.69 14.61 -0.19
C LEU A 218 2.04 13.27 -0.85
N PHE A 219 1.10 12.67 -1.59
CA PHE A 219 1.32 11.40 -2.28
C PHE A 219 2.47 11.47 -3.30
N ASP A 220 2.45 12.46 -4.19
CA ASP A 220 3.40 12.54 -5.30
C ASP A 220 4.85 12.63 -4.81
N ARG A 221 5.09 13.30 -3.68
CA ARG A 221 6.43 13.57 -3.15
C ARG A 221 6.89 12.61 -2.06
N THR A 222 6.01 11.97 -1.31
CA THR A 222 6.42 11.15 -0.15
C THR A 222 6.56 9.67 -0.51
N ILE A 223 5.58 9.06 -1.19
CA ILE A 223 5.52 7.60 -1.37
C ILE A 223 6.79 7.06 -2.04
N ASN A 224 7.10 7.59 -3.22
CA ASN A 224 8.25 7.15 -4.00
C ASN A 224 9.58 7.58 -3.36
N SER A 225 9.59 8.66 -2.60
CA SER A 225 10.80 9.16 -1.97
C SER A 225 11.18 8.33 -0.76
N ILE A 226 10.22 7.95 0.10
CA ILE A 226 10.43 7.04 1.24
C ILE A 226 11.02 5.71 0.76
N GLN A 227 10.48 5.13 -0.33
CA GLN A 227 11.01 3.87 -0.89
C GLN A 227 12.45 4.00 -1.43
N LYS A 228 12.84 5.17 -1.94
CA LYS A 228 14.16 5.40 -2.54
C LYS A 228 15.28 5.55 -1.51
N VAL A 229 14.96 5.84 -0.25
CA VAL A 229 15.98 5.99 0.79
C VAL A 229 16.62 4.62 1.08
N LYS A 230 17.95 4.56 0.98
CA LYS A 230 18.74 3.33 1.10
C LYS A 230 19.50 3.20 2.41
N GLN A 231 19.60 4.28 3.18
CA GLN A 231 20.40 4.37 4.38
C GLN A 231 19.59 5.01 5.50
N ILE A 232 19.83 4.58 6.74
CA ILE A 232 19.04 5.04 7.90
C ILE A 232 19.42 6.46 8.33
N ASP A 233 20.68 6.83 8.09
CA ASP A 233 21.34 8.10 8.40
C ASP A 233 21.31 9.11 7.25
N SER A 234 20.49 8.84 6.22
CA SER A 234 20.27 9.75 5.08
C SER A 234 19.71 11.11 5.49
N ASP A 235 20.28 12.20 4.98
CA ASP A 235 19.72 13.56 5.11
C ASP A 235 18.36 13.71 4.40
N GLU A 236 18.04 12.80 3.47
CA GLU A 236 16.74 12.73 2.80
C GLU A 236 15.57 12.55 3.77
N TRP A 237 15.81 11.97 4.95
CA TRP A 237 14.80 11.83 6.00
C TRP A 237 14.34 13.18 6.54
N ASP A 238 15.25 14.13 6.73
CA ASP A 238 14.92 15.46 7.23
C ASP A 238 14.16 16.28 6.18
N ILE A 239 14.51 16.10 4.90
CA ILE A 239 13.77 16.73 3.79
C ILE A 239 12.33 16.21 3.75
N LEU A 240 12.15 14.91 3.91
CA LEU A 240 10.83 14.29 3.95
C LEU A 240 10.03 14.75 5.17
N ASP A 241 10.65 14.81 6.34
CA ASP A 241 9.99 15.21 7.58
C ASP A 241 9.53 16.66 7.55
N ASN A 242 10.36 17.58 7.05
CA ASN A 242 10.01 18.97 6.86
C ASN A 242 8.85 19.13 5.85
N PHE A 243 8.86 18.37 4.76
CA PHE A 243 7.80 18.41 3.77
C PHE A 243 6.47 17.89 4.33
N ILE A 244 6.48 16.72 4.99
CA ILE A 244 5.29 16.11 5.60
C ILE A 244 4.72 17.05 6.67
N SER A 245 5.56 17.57 7.57
CA SER A 245 5.15 18.51 8.62
C SER A 245 4.59 19.81 8.05
N GLY A 246 5.15 20.29 6.93
CA GLY A 246 4.65 21.47 6.22
C GLY A 246 3.26 21.26 5.62
N ILE A 247 2.97 20.08 5.09
CA ILE A 247 1.62 19.72 4.60
C ILE A 247 0.65 19.57 5.77
N ASP A 248 1.06 18.85 6.83
CA ASP A 248 0.24 18.65 8.03
C ASP A 248 -0.19 19.98 8.66
N SER A 249 0.74 20.94 8.80
CA SER A 249 0.42 22.27 9.33
C SER A 249 -0.58 23.03 8.44
N GLN A 250 -0.46 22.94 7.12
CA GLN A 250 -1.40 23.57 6.20
C GLN A 250 -2.80 22.93 6.27
N VAL A 251 -2.87 21.60 6.37
CA VAL A 251 -4.13 20.86 6.54
C VAL A 251 -4.82 21.26 7.85
N ASN A 252 -4.09 21.21 8.98
CA ASN A 252 -4.63 21.60 10.28
C ASN A 252 -5.12 23.05 10.27
N LYS A 253 -4.34 23.97 9.68
CA LYS A 253 -4.75 25.37 9.54
C LYS A 253 -6.08 25.51 8.79
N ILE A 254 -6.25 24.83 7.64
CA ILE A 254 -7.49 24.88 6.86
C ILE A 254 -8.69 24.42 7.70
N ILE A 255 -8.52 23.32 8.44
CA ILE A 255 -9.55 22.73 9.29
C ILE A 255 -9.89 23.66 10.47
N ASP A 256 -8.89 24.22 11.14
CA ASP A 256 -9.08 25.12 12.28
C ASP A 256 -9.70 26.46 11.87
N ASP A 257 -9.28 27.01 10.72
CA ASP A 257 -9.91 28.19 10.13
C ASP A 257 -11.40 27.93 9.82
N ASP A 258 -11.78 26.71 9.41
CA ASP A 258 -13.19 26.33 9.18
C ASP A 258 -13.99 26.24 10.49
N LYS A 259 -13.39 25.69 11.55
CA LYS A 259 -13.99 25.67 12.90
C LYS A 259 -14.22 27.10 13.44
N LEU A 260 -13.30 28.01 13.19
CA LEU A 260 -13.42 29.41 13.61
C LEU A 260 -14.59 30.11 12.90
N ILE A 261 -14.74 29.88 11.60
CA ILE A 261 -15.86 30.36 10.79
C ILE A 261 -17.19 29.76 11.28
N SER A 262 -17.20 28.45 11.53
CA SER A 262 -18.35 27.73 12.12
C SER A 262 -18.81 28.36 13.44
N SER A 263 -17.85 28.66 14.32
CA SER A 263 -18.11 29.29 15.63
C SER A 263 -18.70 30.69 15.47
N TYR A 264 -18.23 31.47 14.50
CA TYR A 264 -18.80 32.77 14.19
C TYR A 264 -20.25 32.68 13.68
N TYR A 265 -20.55 31.73 12.80
CA TYR A 265 -21.94 31.53 12.33
C TYR A 265 -22.91 31.06 13.42
N ALA A 266 -22.40 30.44 14.48
CA ALA A 266 -23.19 30.11 15.67
C ALA A 266 -23.36 31.28 16.65
N SER A 267 -22.66 32.41 16.44
CA SER A 267 -22.67 33.55 17.36
C SER A 267 -23.96 34.39 17.27
N SER A 268 -24.22 35.13 18.35
CA SER A 268 -25.31 36.12 18.38
C SER A 268 -25.10 37.29 17.40
N ASP A 269 -23.86 37.58 17.05
CA ASP A 269 -23.54 38.72 16.19
C ASP A 269 -23.94 38.43 14.75
N PHE A 270 -23.62 37.23 14.25
CA PHE A 270 -24.12 36.77 12.96
C PHE A 270 -25.66 36.71 12.91
N ALA A 271 -26.31 36.28 14.00
CA ALA A 271 -27.77 36.21 14.08
C ALA A 271 -28.45 37.58 13.88
N LYS A 272 -27.90 38.66 14.47
CA LYS A 272 -28.41 40.04 14.30
C LYS A 272 -28.30 40.53 12.86
N ILE A 273 -27.16 40.26 12.21
CA ILE A 273 -26.94 40.62 10.80
C ILE A 273 -27.96 39.88 9.93
N LYS A 274 -28.12 38.57 10.17
CA LYS A 274 -29.07 37.73 9.43
C LYS A 274 -30.52 38.22 9.58
N GLU A 275 -30.94 38.61 10.77
CA GLU A 275 -32.29 39.17 11.01
C GLU A 275 -32.50 40.48 10.24
N THR A 276 -31.51 41.38 10.27
CA THR A 276 -31.54 42.67 9.56
C THR A 276 -31.68 42.44 8.05
N CYS A 277 -30.86 41.55 7.48
CA CYS A 277 -30.88 41.23 6.04
C CYS A 277 -32.17 40.52 5.60
N ASN A 278 -32.77 39.67 6.44
CA ASN A 278 -34.01 38.97 6.12
C ASN A 278 -35.18 39.91 5.81
N SER A 279 -35.23 41.09 6.44
CA SER A 279 -36.26 42.11 6.16
C SER A 279 -36.18 42.68 4.74
N LEU A 280 -35.01 42.60 4.10
CA LEU A 280 -34.73 43.08 2.74
C LEU A 280 -34.94 42.01 1.65
N ASN A 281 -35.26 40.76 2.04
CA ASN A 281 -35.15 39.58 1.16
C ASN A 281 -36.45 39.11 0.49
N VAL A 282 -37.61 39.69 0.80
CA VAL A 282 -38.91 39.19 0.28
C VAL A 282 -38.99 39.28 -1.25
N SER A 283 -38.51 40.36 -1.87
CA SER A 283 -38.50 40.51 -3.34
C SER A 283 -37.32 39.79 -4.03
N ARG A 284 -36.38 39.25 -3.25
CA ARG A 284 -35.14 38.62 -3.75
C ARG A 284 -35.20 37.10 -3.72
N LYS A 285 -36.12 36.53 -2.93
CA LYS A 285 -36.33 35.09 -2.84
C LYS A 285 -36.68 34.45 -4.19
N GLU A 286 -37.60 35.07 -4.95
CA GLU A 286 -37.99 34.57 -6.28
C GLU A 286 -36.81 34.55 -7.25
N PHE A 287 -35.94 35.57 -7.21
CA PHE A 287 -34.71 35.60 -7.99
C PHE A 287 -33.76 34.48 -7.57
N ASN A 288 -33.55 34.27 -6.27
CA ASN A 288 -32.67 33.19 -5.80
C ASN A 288 -33.18 31.80 -6.20
N ASP A 289 -34.48 31.56 -6.04
CA ASP A 289 -35.12 30.30 -6.41
C ASP A 289 -34.95 30.04 -7.91
N TYR A 290 -35.09 31.08 -8.74
CA TYR A 290 -34.82 31.03 -10.18
C TYR A 290 -33.35 30.68 -10.48
N ILE A 291 -32.38 31.33 -9.83
CA ILE A 291 -30.95 31.03 -10.03
C ILE A 291 -30.60 29.61 -9.62
N GLU A 292 -31.16 29.12 -8.51
CA GLU A 292 -30.95 27.75 -8.06
C GLU A 292 -31.53 26.73 -9.06
N GLU A 293 -32.72 26.98 -9.61
CA GLU A 293 -33.31 26.16 -10.67
C GLU A 293 -32.39 26.07 -11.90
N LYS A 294 -31.84 27.21 -12.33
CA LYS A 294 -30.92 27.31 -13.48
C LYS A 294 -29.61 26.55 -13.22
N ALA A 295 -29.00 26.74 -12.05
CA ALA A 295 -27.79 26.00 -11.66
C ALA A 295 -28.03 24.47 -11.58
N GLN A 296 -29.21 24.04 -11.09
CA GLN A 296 -29.60 22.64 -11.07
C GLN A 296 -29.86 22.09 -12.48
N SER A 297 -30.41 22.90 -13.40
CA SER A 297 -30.61 22.55 -14.80
C SER A 297 -29.28 22.18 -15.48
N ILE A 298 -28.24 23.00 -15.31
CA ILE A 298 -26.88 22.70 -15.80
C ILE A 298 -26.36 21.38 -15.21
N SER A 299 -26.53 21.18 -13.91
CA SER A 299 -26.11 19.93 -13.25
C SER A 299 -26.82 18.70 -13.80
N LYS A 300 -28.10 18.80 -14.18
CA LYS A 300 -28.87 17.71 -14.83
C LYS A 300 -28.42 17.46 -16.27
N LEU A 301 -28.06 18.50 -17.03
CA LEU A 301 -27.58 18.38 -18.41
C LEU A 301 -26.26 17.62 -18.49
N PHE A 302 -25.43 17.78 -17.47
CA PHE A 302 -24.06 17.26 -17.42
C PHE A 302 -23.96 15.96 -16.58
N GLY A 303 -24.84 15.75 -15.61
CA GLY A 303 -24.75 14.63 -14.66
C GLY A 303 -23.96 15.02 -13.41
N THR A 304 -24.21 14.32 -12.30
CA THR A 304 -23.62 14.64 -11.00
C THR A 304 -22.14 14.23 -10.92
N ARG A 305 -21.33 14.98 -10.16
CA ARG A 305 -19.95 14.60 -9.87
C ARG A 305 -19.92 13.25 -9.17
N ILE A 306 -19.27 12.27 -9.79
CA ILE A 306 -19.14 10.93 -9.22
C ILE A 306 -17.94 10.96 -8.28
N VAL A 307 -18.20 10.73 -6.99
CA VAL A 307 -17.14 10.42 -6.02
C VAL A 307 -16.65 9.02 -6.36
N ARG A 308 -15.39 8.88 -6.79
CA ARG A 308 -14.75 7.57 -6.86
C ARG A 308 -14.00 7.35 -5.57
N ASN A 309 -14.18 6.18 -4.97
CA ASN A 309 -13.24 5.71 -3.98
C ASN A 309 -11.95 5.33 -4.73
N GLU A 310 -10.81 5.70 -4.15
CA GLU A 310 -9.46 5.16 -4.42
C GLU A 310 -8.56 6.02 -5.33
N THR A 311 -7.62 6.72 -4.69
CA THR A 311 -6.31 6.98 -5.29
C THR A 311 -5.59 5.64 -5.48
N GLN A 312 -5.19 5.31 -6.71
CA GLN A 312 -4.26 4.20 -6.95
C GLN A 312 -2.84 4.67 -6.58
N ASN A 313 -2.35 4.19 -5.43
CA ASN A 313 -1.01 4.48 -4.96
C ASN A 313 -0.02 3.41 -5.46
N ALA A 314 1.17 3.80 -5.88
CA ALA A 314 2.23 2.90 -6.34
C ALA A 314 3.01 2.21 -5.19
N ASP A 315 2.45 2.21 -3.98
CA ASP A 315 3.10 1.59 -2.84
C ASP A 315 3.09 0.06 -3.00
N VAL A 316 4.26 -0.55 -3.08
CA VAL A 316 4.45 -1.99 -3.32
C VAL A 316 3.85 -2.83 -2.20
N TYR A 317 3.74 -2.27 -0.99
CA TYR A 317 3.28 -2.98 0.20
C TYR A 317 1.91 -2.52 0.71
N ASN A 318 1.23 -1.59 0.00
CA ASN A 318 -0.08 -1.06 0.38
C ASN A 318 -0.16 -0.54 1.84
N TYR A 319 0.91 0.04 2.37
CA TYR A 319 0.89 0.66 3.69
C TYR A 319 0.05 1.94 3.71
N ILE A 320 -0.12 2.58 2.57
CA ILE A 320 -0.80 3.86 2.46
C ILE A 320 -2.30 3.67 2.19
N ARG A 321 -3.12 4.28 3.04
CA ARG A 321 -4.58 4.21 2.96
C ARG A 321 -5.14 4.93 1.74
N ALA A 322 -6.29 4.47 1.27
CA ALA A 322 -6.98 5.06 0.13
C ALA A 322 -7.60 6.41 0.50
N TYR A 323 -7.33 7.42 -0.32
CA TYR A 323 -7.99 8.72 -0.21
C TYR A 323 -9.28 8.77 -1.04
N LYS A 324 -10.34 9.37 -0.49
CA LYS A 324 -11.64 9.51 -1.17
C LYS A 324 -11.68 10.77 -2.02
N LYS A 325 -11.54 10.63 -3.34
CA LYS A 325 -11.51 11.76 -4.28
C LYS A 325 -12.83 11.94 -5.02
N SER A 326 -13.31 13.18 -5.14
CA SER A 326 -14.35 13.50 -6.12
C SER A 326 -13.69 13.66 -7.49
N ILE A 327 -14.12 12.89 -8.49
CA ILE A 327 -13.69 13.08 -9.88
C ILE A 327 -14.81 13.82 -10.61
N THR A 328 -14.45 14.79 -11.44
CA THR A 328 -15.44 15.42 -12.33
C THR A 328 -15.95 14.37 -13.33
N PRO A 329 -17.26 14.28 -13.57
CA PRO A 329 -17.86 13.20 -14.36
C PRO A 329 -17.44 13.27 -15.85
N PHE A 330 -16.83 14.37 -16.28
CA PHE A 330 -16.30 14.61 -17.63
C PHE A 330 -14.80 14.29 -17.77
N THR A 331 -14.31 13.29 -17.04
CA THR A 331 -12.91 12.87 -17.13
C THR A 331 -12.76 11.64 -18.00
N ALA A 332 -11.98 11.75 -19.08
CA ALA A 332 -11.56 10.62 -19.90
C ALA A 332 -10.11 10.25 -19.60
N GLU A 333 -9.88 9.00 -19.20
CA GLU A 333 -8.54 8.42 -19.10
C GLU A 333 -8.11 7.90 -20.48
N VAL A 334 -6.96 8.35 -20.96
CA VAL A 334 -6.47 8.08 -22.32
C VAL A 334 -5.00 7.66 -22.34
N SER A 335 -4.60 6.94 -23.38
CA SER A 335 -3.19 6.58 -23.60
C SER A 335 -2.34 7.82 -23.97
N ALA A 336 -1.02 7.75 -23.81
CA ALA A 336 -0.10 8.85 -24.13
C ALA A 336 -0.27 9.40 -25.56
N ALA A 337 -0.41 8.50 -26.54
CA ALA A 337 -0.58 8.86 -27.95
C ALA A 337 -1.93 9.56 -28.20
N VAL A 338 -2.99 9.09 -27.53
CA VAL A 338 -4.31 9.73 -27.58
C VAL A 338 -4.27 11.08 -26.87
N PHE A 339 -3.57 11.19 -25.73
CA PHE A 339 -3.46 12.43 -24.97
C PHE A 339 -2.90 13.57 -25.83
N GLY A 340 -1.75 13.35 -26.48
CA GLY A 340 -1.16 14.36 -27.36
C GLY A 340 -2.02 14.67 -28.58
N SER A 341 -2.76 13.69 -29.10
CA SER A 341 -3.68 13.92 -30.22
C SER A 341 -4.93 14.72 -29.81
N ALA A 342 -5.44 14.45 -28.61
CA ALA A 342 -6.58 15.14 -28.01
C ALA A 342 -6.22 16.58 -27.62
N GLU A 343 -5.01 16.81 -27.12
CA GLU A 343 -4.48 18.15 -26.80
C GLU A 343 -4.46 19.05 -28.05
N ASN A 344 -4.16 18.49 -29.21
CA ASN A 344 -4.14 19.22 -30.49
C ASN A 344 -5.53 19.34 -31.17
N ASN A 345 -6.46 18.43 -30.90
CA ASN A 345 -7.80 18.41 -31.52
C ASN A 345 -8.89 18.13 -30.47
N PRO A 346 -9.08 19.02 -29.48
CA PRO A 346 -9.87 18.75 -28.29
C PRO A 346 -11.33 18.39 -28.58
N ILE A 347 -12.01 19.16 -29.44
CA ILE A 347 -13.43 18.95 -29.75
C ILE A 347 -13.71 17.60 -30.44
N ASP A 348 -12.84 17.17 -31.37
CA ASP A 348 -13.02 15.88 -32.05
C ASP A 348 -12.87 14.70 -31.07
N TYR A 349 -11.95 14.83 -30.10
CA TYR A 349 -11.78 13.84 -29.04
C TYR A 349 -12.89 13.92 -27.99
N ILE A 350 -13.45 15.09 -27.70
CA ILE A 350 -14.66 15.21 -26.87
C ILE A 350 -15.81 14.44 -27.52
N ILE A 351 -16.05 14.61 -28.82
CA ILE A 351 -17.09 13.86 -29.54
C ILE A 351 -16.82 12.36 -29.44
N LYS A 352 -15.57 11.93 -29.68
CA LYS A 352 -15.19 10.52 -29.66
C LYS A 352 -15.47 9.84 -28.31
N TYR A 353 -15.20 10.52 -27.19
CA TYR A 353 -15.27 9.93 -25.85
C TYR A 353 -16.60 10.19 -25.14
N PHE A 354 -17.19 11.37 -25.29
CA PHE A 354 -18.38 11.79 -24.55
C PHE A 354 -19.66 11.77 -25.40
N TYR A 355 -19.54 11.72 -26.73
CA TYR A 355 -20.67 11.62 -27.66
C TYR A 355 -20.54 10.41 -28.60
N PRO A 356 -20.47 9.17 -28.08
CA PRO A 356 -20.23 7.99 -28.92
C PRO A 356 -21.42 7.63 -29.83
N ASN A 357 -22.65 8.00 -29.45
CA ASN A 357 -23.88 7.57 -30.10
C ASN A 357 -24.45 8.64 -31.03
N LYS A 358 -24.27 8.47 -32.35
CA LYS A 358 -24.78 9.39 -33.37
C LYS A 358 -26.30 9.56 -33.37
N SER A 359 -27.05 8.52 -33.00
CA SER A 359 -28.52 8.57 -32.89
C SER A 359 -28.98 9.63 -31.87
N GLN A 360 -28.16 9.94 -30.88
CA GLN A 360 -28.45 10.91 -29.82
C GLN A 360 -28.01 12.33 -30.17
N TYR A 361 -27.26 12.55 -31.27
CA TYR A 361 -26.69 13.87 -31.56
C TYR A 361 -27.74 14.99 -31.63
N LYS A 362 -28.93 14.72 -32.18
CA LYS A 362 -30.00 15.72 -32.24
C LYS A 362 -30.43 16.19 -30.85
N GLU A 363 -30.63 15.25 -29.92
CA GLU A 363 -30.99 15.55 -28.53
C GLU A 363 -29.83 16.25 -27.82
N GLN A 364 -28.60 15.79 -28.03
CA GLN A 364 -27.40 16.34 -27.41
C GLN A 364 -27.10 17.77 -27.89
N ILE A 365 -27.28 18.06 -29.18
CA ILE A 365 -27.17 19.42 -29.71
C ILE A 365 -28.21 20.34 -29.06
N GLN A 366 -29.46 19.88 -28.87
CA GLN A 366 -30.47 20.67 -28.19
C GLN A 366 -30.07 20.97 -26.73
N LYS A 367 -29.51 19.98 -26.02
CA LYS A 367 -28.98 20.17 -24.66
C LYS A 367 -27.84 21.19 -24.60
N LEU A 368 -26.94 21.16 -25.58
CA LEU A 368 -25.84 22.13 -25.69
C LEU A 368 -26.33 23.55 -26.00
N LYS A 369 -27.41 23.71 -26.77
CA LYS A 369 -28.04 25.03 -27.00
C LYS A 369 -28.64 25.60 -25.71
N VAL A 370 -29.42 24.78 -25.00
CA VAL A 370 -29.97 25.16 -23.68
C VAL A 370 -28.85 25.53 -22.70
N LEU A 371 -27.74 24.79 -22.71
CA LEU A 371 -26.59 25.11 -21.86
C LEU A 371 -26.03 26.53 -22.09
N ILE A 372 -25.89 26.96 -23.35
CA ILE A 372 -25.39 28.31 -23.65
C ILE A 372 -26.29 29.35 -22.99
N GLU A 373 -27.60 29.24 -23.20
CA GLU A 373 -28.62 30.16 -22.66
C GLU A 373 -28.57 30.19 -21.11
N GLU A 374 -28.44 29.03 -20.48
CA GLU A 374 -28.37 28.89 -19.03
C GLU A 374 -27.07 29.49 -18.45
N LEU A 375 -25.93 29.27 -19.11
CA LEU A 375 -24.64 29.84 -18.70
C LEU A 375 -24.62 31.36 -18.83
N GLU A 376 -25.20 31.91 -19.89
CA GLU A 376 -25.37 33.36 -20.06
C GLU A 376 -26.25 33.94 -18.95
N THR A 377 -27.40 33.33 -18.70
CA THR A 377 -28.32 33.73 -17.63
C THR A 377 -27.62 33.77 -16.27
N LEU A 378 -26.83 32.74 -15.95
CA LEU A 378 -26.08 32.69 -14.68
C LEU A 378 -24.94 33.72 -14.61
N LYS A 379 -24.28 34.04 -15.74
CA LYS A 379 -23.29 35.12 -15.78
C LYS A 379 -23.92 36.49 -15.50
N GLU A 380 -25.07 36.78 -16.10
CA GLU A 380 -25.82 38.01 -15.83
C GLU A 380 -26.29 38.07 -14.37
N ALA A 381 -26.81 36.94 -13.87
CA ALA A 381 -27.23 36.81 -12.48
C ALA A 381 -26.09 37.06 -11.49
N LYS A 382 -24.86 36.63 -11.82
CA LYS A 382 -23.67 36.91 -10.98
C LYS A 382 -23.44 38.40 -10.82
N VAL A 383 -23.58 39.19 -11.89
CA VAL A 383 -23.46 40.67 -11.83
C VAL A 383 -24.54 41.26 -10.92
N ILE A 384 -25.77 40.74 -10.98
CA ILE A 384 -26.87 41.17 -10.11
C ILE A 384 -26.58 40.83 -8.65
N ILE A 385 -26.09 39.62 -8.36
CA ILE A 385 -25.70 39.18 -7.01
C ILE A 385 -24.58 40.06 -6.47
N ASP A 386 -23.56 40.39 -7.28
CA ASP A 386 -22.47 41.28 -6.88
C ASP A 386 -22.96 42.70 -6.53
N ASN A 387 -23.98 43.19 -7.24
CA ASN A 387 -24.62 44.45 -6.87
C ASN A 387 -25.39 44.33 -5.55
N TYR A 388 -26.08 43.21 -5.30
CA TYR A 388 -26.69 42.96 -3.99
C TYR A 388 -25.65 42.85 -2.87
N LYS A 389 -24.49 42.23 -3.10
CA LYS A 389 -23.41 42.19 -2.11
C LYS A 389 -23.00 43.63 -1.71
N LYS A 390 -22.84 44.53 -2.68
CA LYS A 390 -22.56 45.96 -2.41
C LYS A 390 -23.67 46.65 -1.61
N ASP A 391 -24.94 46.37 -1.93
CA ASP A 391 -26.07 46.89 -1.15
C ASP A 391 -26.02 46.39 0.30
N TYR A 392 -25.47 45.20 0.56
CA TYR A 392 -25.38 44.61 1.88
C TYR A 392 -24.26 45.21 2.74
N GLU A 393 -23.18 45.73 2.13
CA GLU A 393 -22.04 46.33 2.83
C GLU A 393 -22.47 47.42 3.83
N GLN A 394 -23.52 48.18 3.53
CA GLN A 394 -24.03 49.22 4.43
C GLN A 394 -24.70 48.69 5.71
N TYR A 395 -25.13 47.41 5.72
CA TYR A 395 -25.82 46.77 6.83
C TYR A 395 -24.94 45.79 7.61
N ILE A 396 -23.82 45.39 7.03
CA ILE A 396 -22.88 44.43 7.62
C ILE A 396 -21.89 45.21 8.49
N GLN A 397 -22.06 45.15 9.81
CA GLN A 397 -21.13 45.76 10.78
C GLN A 397 -20.47 44.69 11.65
N ASN A 398 -19.18 44.89 11.99
CA ASN A 398 -18.40 44.04 12.90
C ASN A 398 -18.25 42.58 12.46
N VAL A 399 -18.20 42.31 11.15
CA VAL A 399 -17.84 40.97 10.64
C VAL A 399 -16.33 40.82 10.72
N PRO A 400 -15.82 39.73 11.32
CA PRO A 400 -14.39 39.48 11.33
C PRO A 400 -13.83 39.27 9.91
N ASP A 401 -12.70 39.90 9.61
CA ASP A 401 -12.04 39.84 8.29
C ASP A 401 -11.83 38.41 7.81
N TYR A 402 -11.43 37.50 8.72
CA TYR A 402 -11.18 36.09 8.40
C TYR A 402 -12.41 35.35 7.84
N VAL A 403 -13.63 35.80 8.13
CA VAL A 403 -14.86 35.19 7.60
C VAL A 403 -15.02 35.55 6.13
N LEU A 404 -14.83 36.83 5.80
CA LEU A 404 -14.93 37.30 4.42
C LEU A 404 -13.74 36.81 3.58
N GLU A 405 -12.53 36.80 4.12
CA GLU A 405 -11.33 36.31 3.41
C GLU A 405 -11.40 34.81 3.06
N ASN A 406 -12.07 34.00 3.89
CA ASN A 406 -12.07 32.54 3.74
C ASN A 406 -13.42 31.93 3.32
N ASP A 407 -14.54 32.65 3.49
CA ASP A 407 -15.90 32.17 3.20
C ASP A 407 -16.86 33.30 2.76
N GLU A 408 -16.39 34.25 1.94
CA GLU A 408 -17.24 35.36 1.46
C GLU A 408 -18.58 34.86 0.88
N ASP A 409 -18.52 33.91 -0.04
CA ASP A 409 -19.72 33.38 -0.70
C ASP A 409 -20.65 32.69 0.30
N GLY A 410 -20.11 31.83 1.18
CA GLY A 410 -20.90 31.14 2.21
C GLY A 410 -21.52 32.09 3.22
N PHE A 411 -20.85 33.20 3.55
CA PHE A 411 -21.39 34.26 4.38
C PHE A 411 -22.65 34.87 3.75
N TYR A 412 -22.56 35.31 2.49
CA TYR A 412 -23.69 35.91 1.78
C TYR A 412 -24.84 34.91 1.53
N GLN A 413 -24.54 33.63 1.30
CA GLN A 413 -25.58 32.60 1.22
C GLN A 413 -26.37 32.44 2.49
N ARG A 414 -25.70 32.47 3.64
CA ARG A 414 -26.37 32.36 4.93
C ARG A 414 -27.21 33.60 5.27
N LEU A 415 -26.93 34.74 4.63
CA LEU A 415 -27.77 35.94 4.63
C LEU A 415 -28.91 35.89 3.62
N GLY A 416 -29.02 34.82 2.82
CA GLY A 416 -30.11 34.60 1.88
C GLY A 416 -29.87 35.16 0.48
N LEU A 417 -28.61 35.35 0.05
CA LEU A 417 -28.29 35.57 -1.36
C LEU A 417 -28.02 34.23 -2.07
N ALA A 418 -28.42 34.10 -3.33
CA ALA A 418 -27.99 32.97 -4.14
C ALA A 418 -26.47 33.01 -4.35
N ILE A 419 -25.81 31.86 -4.27
CA ILE A 419 -24.44 31.69 -4.78
C ILE A 419 -24.53 30.96 -6.10
N ILE A 420 -23.77 31.43 -7.06
CA ILE A 420 -23.46 30.69 -8.28
C ILE A 420 -22.05 30.14 -8.12
N ASP A 421 -21.93 28.84 -7.82
CA ASP A 421 -20.63 28.17 -7.72
C ASP A 421 -19.88 28.40 -9.04
N GLU A 422 -18.66 28.92 -8.94
CA GLU A 422 -17.81 29.18 -10.09
C GLU A 422 -17.59 27.91 -10.93
N ALA A 423 -17.64 26.74 -10.32
CA ALA A 423 -17.52 25.47 -11.02
C ALA A 423 -18.77 25.06 -11.82
N VAL A 424 -19.93 25.68 -11.57
CA VAL A 424 -21.13 25.56 -12.44
C VAL A 424 -20.96 26.43 -13.69
N LEU A 425 -20.28 27.57 -13.57
CA LEU A 425 -19.97 28.46 -14.69
C LEU A 425 -18.81 27.92 -15.55
N ASN A 426 -17.89 27.20 -14.94
CA ASN A 426 -16.69 26.66 -15.56
C ASN A 426 -16.82 25.14 -15.82
N VAL A 427 -17.83 24.76 -16.61
CA VAL A 427 -17.97 23.38 -17.07
C VAL A 427 -16.78 23.03 -17.97
N GLU A 428 -16.05 21.95 -17.66
CA GLU A 428 -14.89 21.54 -18.43
C GLU A 428 -14.87 20.02 -18.68
N TYR A 429 -14.44 19.63 -19.89
CA TYR A 429 -14.04 18.25 -20.17
C TYR A 429 -12.56 18.09 -19.82
N ARG A 430 -12.22 17.00 -19.14
CA ARG A 430 -10.84 16.72 -18.70
C ARG A 430 -10.32 15.45 -19.37
N PHE A 431 -9.13 15.54 -19.94
CA PHE A 431 -8.39 14.37 -20.40
C PHE A 431 -7.24 14.12 -19.43
N THR A 432 -7.08 12.88 -19.01
CA THR A 432 -6.00 12.46 -18.10
C THR A 432 -5.21 11.32 -18.70
N TYR A 433 -3.90 11.36 -18.52
CA TYR A 433 -2.99 10.28 -18.85
C TYR A 433 -2.13 9.98 -17.64
N THR A 434 -2.08 8.71 -17.26
CA THR A 434 -1.15 8.16 -16.28
C THR A 434 -0.28 7.13 -16.96
N SER A 435 1.04 7.24 -16.81
CA SER A 435 1.97 6.24 -17.36
C SER A 435 1.78 4.87 -16.69
N GLY A 436 2.12 3.79 -17.38
CA GLY A 436 1.90 2.42 -16.89
C GLY A 436 2.62 2.07 -15.58
N GLY A 437 3.59 2.89 -15.16
CA GLY A 437 4.26 2.79 -13.86
C GLY A 437 3.86 3.87 -12.85
N GLY A 438 2.84 4.68 -13.11
CA GLY A 438 2.36 5.74 -12.21
C GLY A 438 3.27 6.97 -12.07
N MET A 439 4.44 6.98 -12.74
CA MET A 439 5.49 7.99 -12.54
C MET A 439 5.25 9.33 -13.24
N ALA A 440 4.29 9.39 -14.16
CA ALA A 440 3.98 10.60 -14.92
C ALA A 440 2.47 10.71 -15.12
N GLN A 441 1.90 11.77 -14.58
CA GLN A 441 0.50 12.13 -14.76
C GLN A 441 0.42 13.46 -15.54
N ARG A 442 -0.33 13.46 -16.65
CA ARG A 442 -0.63 14.66 -17.42
C ARG A 442 -2.15 14.84 -17.47
N SER A 443 -2.59 16.09 -17.43
CA SER A 443 -3.99 16.42 -17.66
C SER A 443 -4.11 17.76 -18.38
N PHE A 444 -5.07 17.88 -19.29
CA PHE A 444 -5.52 19.17 -19.80
C PHE A 444 -7.05 19.21 -19.74
N THR A 445 -7.58 20.43 -19.72
CA THR A 445 -9.03 20.66 -19.68
C THR A 445 -9.46 21.51 -20.86
N VAL A 446 -10.69 21.29 -21.29
CA VAL A 446 -11.33 22.04 -22.37
C VAL A 446 -12.56 22.71 -21.76
N PRO A 447 -12.51 24.02 -21.49
CA PRO A 447 -13.65 24.73 -20.90
C PRO A 447 -14.79 24.83 -21.92
N MET A 448 -16.01 24.53 -21.51
CA MET A 448 -17.23 24.71 -22.31
C MET A 448 -17.69 26.16 -22.21
N ASN A 449 -16.85 27.07 -22.70
CA ASN A 449 -17.27 28.43 -22.98
C ASN A 449 -18.14 28.47 -24.25
N GLU A 450 -18.75 29.63 -24.51
CA GLU A 450 -19.65 29.82 -25.65
C GLU A 450 -19.02 29.37 -26.98
N GLU A 451 -17.77 29.78 -27.23
CA GLU A 451 -17.02 29.44 -28.44
C GLU A 451 -16.86 27.91 -28.62
N ASN A 452 -16.41 27.20 -27.58
CA ASN A 452 -16.19 25.76 -27.64
C ASN A 452 -17.50 24.97 -27.74
N ILE A 453 -18.58 25.45 -27.10
CA ILE A 453 -19.90 24.82 -27.23
C ILE A 453 -20.41 24.99 -28.66
N ILE A 454 -20.27 26.18 -29.25
CA ILE A 454 -20.64 26.44 -30.65
C ILE A 454 -19.81 25.57 -31.60
N GLU A 455 -18.49 25.45 -31.39
CA GLU A 455 -17.66 24.55 -32.20
C GLU A 455 -18.13 23.10 -32.08
N LEU A 456 -18.41 22.63 -30.86
CA LEU A 456 -18.90 21.27 -30.60
C LEU A 456 -20.24 21.01 -31.32
N ILE A 457 -21.20 21.95 -31.23
CA ILE A 457 -22.47 21.88 -31.95
C ILE A 457 -22.22 21.76 -33.46
N ASN A 458 -21.43 22.67 -34.04
CA ASN A 458 -21.14 22.67 -35.47
C ASN A 458 -20.49 21.35 -35.93
N ARG A 459 -19.58 20.79 -35.13
CA ARG A 459 -18.93 19.50 -35.42
C ARG A 459 -19.91 18.34 -35.34
N LEU A 460 -20.80 18.30 -34.35
CA LEU A 460 -21.86 17.30 -34.25
C LEU A 460 -22.85 17.40 -35.41
N GLU A 461 -23.28 18.61 -35.77
CA GLU A 461 -24.16 18.88 -36.91
C GLU A 461 -23.52 18.45 -38.23
N SER A 462 -22.23 18.75 -38.43
CA SER A 462 -21.49 18.34 -39.64
C SER A 462 -21.50 16.81 -39.83
N LYS A 463 -21.42 16.04 -38.73
CA LYS A 463 -21.46 14.57 -38.74
C LYS A 463 -22.86 14.00 -39.00
N LEU A 464 -23.91 14.82 -38.91
CA LEU A 464 -25.28 14.47 -39.29
C LEU A 464 -25.56 14.71 -40.79
N THR A 465 -24.65 15.36 -41.53
CA THR A 465 -24.86 15.65 -42.96
C THR A 465 -24.69 14.40 -43.85
N GLN A 466 -25.46 14.32 -44.95
CA GLN A 466 -25.35 13.23 -45.93
C GLN A 466 -23.95 13.11 -46.55
N GLN A 467 -23.23 14.23 -46.68
CA GLN A 467 -21.88 14.28 -47.23
C GLN A 467 -20.85 13.68 -46.26
N ALA A 468 -20.97 13.95 -44.96
CA ALA A 468 -20.13 13.35 -43.93
C ALA A 468 -20.38 11.85 -43.79
N LEU A 469 -21.66 11.43 -43.78
CA LEU A 469 -22.03 10.01 -43.84
C LEU A 469 -21.40 9.34 -45.06
N SER A 470 -21.49 9.98 -46.24
CA SER A 470 -20.92 9.43 -47.46
C SER A 470 -19.40 9.27 -47.42
N LYS A 471 -18.69 10.22 -46.81
CA LYS A 471 -17.22 10.18 -46.66
C LYS A 471 -16.79 9.08 -45.69
N GLU A 472 -17.51 8.93 -44.59
CA GLU A 472 -17.24 7.88 -43.59
C GLU A 472 -17.48 6.48 -44.14
N GLN A 473 -18.63 6.25 -44.79
CA GLN A 473 -18.92 4.95 -45.41
C GLN A 473 -17.85 4.57 -46.45
N ARG A 474 -17.32 5.55 -47.22
CA ARG A 474 -16.19 5.32 -48.13
C ARG A 474 -14.88 5.00 -47.39
N ALA A 475 -14.62 5.61 -46.24
CA ALA A 475 -13.42 5.36 -45.44
C ALA A 475 -13.42 3.97 -44.79
N LEU A 476 -14.59 3.42 -44.45
CA LEU A 476 -14.74 2.04 -43.97
C LEU A 476 -14.36 0.99 -45.03
N MET A 477 -14.34 1.37 -46.31
CA MET A 477 -13.91 0.51 -47.41
C MET A 477 -12.37 0.37 -47.44
N THR A 478 -11.83 -0.48 -46.56
CA THR A 478 -10.38 -0.75 -46.46
C THR A 478 -9.90 -1.72 -47.55
N SER A 479 -8.58 -1.79 -47.78
CA SER A 479 -7.98 -2.77 -48.70
C SER A 479 -8.23 -4.22 -48.26
N LYS A 480 -8.17 -4.49 -46.96
CA LYS A 480 -8.46 -5.80 -46.37
C LYS A 480 -9.91 -6.22 -46.64
N LEU A 481 -10.87 -5.34 -46.39
CA LEU A 481 -12.29 -5.63 -46.67
C LEU A 481 -12.51 -5.90 -48.16
N ARG A 482 -11.90 -5.11 -49.06
CA ARG A 482 -11.99 -5.36 -50.51
C ARG A 482 -11.46 -6.74 -50.92
N ALA A 483 -10.37 -7.21 -50.30
CA ALA A 483 -9.82 -8.54 -50.58
C ALA A 483 -10.78 -9.65 -50.09
N GLN A 484 -11.35 -9.48 -48.89
CA GLN A 484 -12.31 -10.43 -48.31
C GLN A 484 -13.57 -10.59 -49.18
N ILE A 485 -14.16 -9.48 -49.65
CA ILE A 485 -15.35 -9.54 -50.51
C ILE A 485 -15.03 -10.24 -51.85
N LYS A 486 -13.86 -9.96 -52.44
CA LYS A 486 -13.42 -10.63 -53.67
C LYS A 486 -13.22 -12.13 -53.49
N GLU A 487 -12.66 -12.54 -52.36
CA GLU A 487 -12.49 -13.95 -52.00
C GLU A 487 -13.83 -14.64 -51.79
N ARG A 488 -14.75 -14.01 -51.02
CA ARG A 488 -16.13 -14.49 -50.81
C ARG A 488 -16.85 -14.73 -52.14
N ASP A 489 -16.71 -13.80 -53.07
CA ASP A 489 -17.35 -13.86 -54.39
C ASP A 489 -16.54 -14.72 -55.40
N ASN A 490 -15.55 -15.50 -54.92
CA ASN A 490 -14.69 -16.37 -55.73
C ASN A 490 -14.05 -15.65 -56.92
N TYR A 491 -13.63 -14.40 -56.74
CA TYR A 491 -13.05 -13.54 -57.78
C TYR A 491 -13.90 -13.52 -59.05
N THR A 492 -15.22 -13.48 -58.86
CA THR A 492 -16.22 -13.52 -59.93
C THR A 492 -17.15 -12.32 -59.81
N CYS A 493 -17.48 -11.71 -60.96
CA CYS A 493 -18.45 -10.63 -61.03
C CYS A 493 -19.86 -11.16 -60.69
N CYS A 494 -20.47 -10.64 -59.62
CA CYS A 494 -21.81 -11.03 -59.17
C CYS A 494 -22.91 -10.70 -60.19
N GLN A 495 -22.67 -9.77 -61.11
CA GLN A 495 -23.65 -9.37 -62.12
C GLN A 495 -23.60 -10.20 -63.41
N CYS A 496 -22.40 -10.48 -63.93
CA CYS A 496 -22.25 -11.13 -65.25
C CYS A 496 -21.59 -12.51 -65.21
N GLY A 497 -21.11 -12.97 -64.05
CA GLY A 497 -20.49 -14.28 -63.88
C GLY A 497 -19.10 -14.44 -64.51
N ASN A 498 -18.49 -13.35 -64.98
CA ASN A 498 -17.10 -13.38 -65.49
C ASN A 498 -16.11 -13.35 -64.32
N SER A 499 -15.01 -14.09 -64.44
CA SER A 499 -14.08 -14.38 -63.34
C SER A 499 -12.63 -14.28 -63.79
N THR A 500 -11.72 -13.97 -62.86
CA THR A 500 -10.27 -13.91 -63.19
C THR A 500 -9.70 -15.25 -63.62
N SER A 501 -10.34 -16.37 -63.27
CA SER A 501 -10.00 -17.71 -63.77
C SER A 501 -10.30 -17.89 -65.26
N LYS A 502 -11.30 -17.19 -65.80
CA LYS A 502 -11.69 -17.26 -67.22
C LYS A 502 -10.97 -16.18 -68.02
N GLU A 503 -10.82 -15.00 -67.44
CA GLU A 503 -10.12 -13.86 -68.03
C GLU A 503 -9.07 -13.34 -67.03
N PRO A 504 -7.80 -13.79 -67.11
CA PRO A 504 -6.75 -13.42 -66.14
C PRO A 504 -6.52 -11.92 -65.96
N ASN A 505 -6.81 -11.13 -67.01
CA ASN A 505 -6.64 -9.67 -67.01
C ASN A 505 -7.94 -8.90 -66.66
N LEU A 506 -8.95 -9.57 -66.09
CA LEU A 506 -10.21 -8.95 -65.70
C LEU A 506 -10.05 -8.12 -64.43
N LEU A 507 -10.24 -6.80 -64.55
CA LEU A 507 -10.27 -5.92 -63.38
C LEU A 507 -11.61 -6.05 -62.63
N LEU A 508 -11.51 -6.46 -61.36
CA LEU A 508 -12.63 -6.54 -60.41
C LEU A 508 -12.54 -5.44 -59.35
N GLU A 509 -13.69 -4.85 -59.04
CA GLU A 509 -13.88 -3.80 -58.05
C GLU A 509 -14.99 -4.21 -57.08
N VAL A 510 -14.91 -3.71 -55.84
CA VAL A 510 -15.95 -3.92 -54.83
C VAL A 510 -16.83 -2.68 -54.79
N ASP A 511 -18.13 -2.87 -54.97
CA ASP A 511 -19.13 -1.81 -55.03
C ASP A 511 -20.30 -2.11 -54.08
N HIS A 512 -21.04 -1.07 -53.68
CA HIS A 512 -22.20 -1.20 -52.80
C HIS A 512 -23.46 -1.56 -53.60
N ILE A 513 -24.19 -2.59 -53.19
CA ILE A 513 -25.49 -2.98 -53.79
C ILE A 513 -26.47 -1.79 -53.72
N ILE A 514 -26.69 -1.25 -52.52
CA ILE A 514 -27.34 0.03 -52.29
C ILE A 514 -26.25 1.12 -52.26
N PRO A 515 -26.23 2.07 -53.21
CA PRO A 515 -25.23 3.14 -53.21
C PRO A 515 -25.27 3.98 -51.93
N ILE A 516 -24.09 4.41 -51.48
CA ILE A 516 -23.94 5.29 -50.31
C ILE A 516 -24.80 6.57 -50.44
N ALA A 517 -24.88 7.14 -51.65
CA ALA A 517 -25.70 8.34 -51.92
C ALA A 517 -27.21 8.11 -51.69
N LYS A 518 -27.66 6.86 -51.61
CA LYS A 518 -29.04 6.46 -51.30
C LYS A 518 -29.18 5.85 -49.90
N GLY A 519 -28.19 6.08 -49.03
CA GLY A 519 -28.20 5.60 -47.64
C GLY A 519 -27.62 4.20 -47.43
N GLY A 520 -26.97 3.60 -48.43
CA GLY A 520 -26.33 2.29 -48.28
C GLY A 520 -25.12 2.31 -47.34
N LEU A 521 -25.02 1.29 -46.49
CA LEU A 521 -23.94 1.13 -45.51
C LEU A 521 -22.82 0.23 -46.03
N THR A 522 -21.60 0.43 -45.58
CA THR A 522 -20.44 -0.43 -45.86
C THR A 522 -20.44 -1.64 -44.92
N LEU A 523 -21.36 -2.56 -45.19
CA LEU A 523 -21.50 -3.85 -44.52
C LEU A 523 -21.38 -4.97 -45.55
N GLU A 524 -20.83 -6.12 -45.16
CA GLU A 524 -20.51 -7.22 -46.07
C GLU A 524 -21.70 -7.64 -46.96
N GLU A 525 -22.90 -7.69 -46.38
CA GLU A 525 -24.16 -8.00 -47.07
C GLU A 525 -24.59 -6.97 -48.11
N ASN A 526 -24.12 -5.72 -48.01
CA ASN A 526 -24.40 -4.66 -48.97
C ASN A 526 -23.23 -4.44 -49.96
N LEU A 527 -22.22 -5.32 -49.98
CA LEU A 527 -21.08 -5.27 -50.89
C LEU A 527 -21.10 -6.42 -51.89
N GLN A 528 -20.63 -6.14 -53.09
CA GLN A 528 -20.51 -7.11 -54.17
C GLN A 528 -19.27 -6.87 -55.02
N THR A 529 -18.71 -7.94 -55.58
CA THR A 529 -17.63 -7.88 -56.56
C THR A 529 -18.20 -7.70 -57.96
N LEU A 530 -17.80 -6.64 -58.66
CA LEU A 530 -18.20 -6.35 -60.04
C LEU A 530 -16.98 -6.22 -60.94
N CYS A 531 -17.08 -6.65 -62.21
CA CYS A 531 -16.08 -6.29 -63.20
C CYS A 531 -16.19 -4.81 -63.57
N TRP A 532 -15.09 -4.20 -64.02
CA TRP A 532 -15.04 -2.77 -64.35
C TRP A 532 -16.17 -2.31 -65.30
N LYS A 533 -16.60 -3.18 -66.24
CA LYS A 533 -17.74 -2.90 -67.14
C LYS A 533 -19.06 -2.82 -66.36
N CYS A 534 -19.34 -3.83 -65.53
CA CYS A 534 -20.58 -3.87 -64.73
C CYS A 534 -20.61 -2.76 -63.68
N ASN A 535 -19.48 -2.51 -63.01
CA ASN A 535 -19.37 -1.42 -62.02
C ASN A 535 -19.64 -0.05 -62.65
N ARG A 536 -19.02 0.22 -63.81
CA ARG A 536 -19.22 1.47 -64.55
C ARG A 536 -20.65 1.62 -65.06
N SER A 537 -21.28 0.54 -65.52
CA SER A 537 -22.69 0.54 -65.96
C SER A 537 -23.66 0.77 -64.79
N LYS A 538 -23.36 0.25 -63.60
CA LYS A 538 -24.15 0.43 -62.39
C LYS A 538 -24.14 1.88 -61.89
N GLY A 539 -22.94 2.42 -61.65
CA GLY A 539 -22.77 3.74 -61.03
C GLY A 539 -23.62 3.90 -59.77
N ALA A 540 -24.33 5.03 -59.64
CA ALA A 540 -25.20 5.32 -58.50
C ALA A 540 -26.64 4.76 -58.61
N LYS A 541 -26.89 3.80 -59.52
CA LYS A 541 -28.21 3.18 -59.70
C LYS A 541 -28.39 1.99 -58.75
N LEU A 542 -29.65 1.73 -58.38
CA LEU A 542 -30.03 0.47 -57.78
C LEU A 542 -30.21 -0.52 -58.93
N ILE A 543 -29.54 -1.67 -58.87
CA ILE A 543 -29.83 -2.78 -59.76
C ILE A 543 -30.91 -3.58 -59.03
N VAL A 544 -32.10 -3.64 -59.62
CA VAL A 544 -33.23 -4.46 -59.15
C VAL A 544 -33.11 -5.85 -59.74
#